data_AF-A0AAE4VL62-F1
#
_entry.id   AF-A0AAE4VL62-F1
#
_cell.length_a   1.000
_cell.length_b   1.000
_cell.length_c   1.000
_cell.angle_alpha   90.00
_cell.angle_beta   90.00
_cell.angle_gamma   90.00
#
_symmetry.space_group_name_H-M   'P 1'
#
loop_
_entity.id
_entity.type
_entity.pdbx_description
1 polymer ?
#
loop_
_entity_poly.entity_id
_entity_poly.type
_entity_poly.pdbx_seq_one_letter_code
_entity_poly.pdbx_strand_id
1 'polypeptide(L)'
;MAEPDLTPRAFVKGVWGSTEWECNDGVASRIVYGQQRGIGNDGPTLRVSAVQYLDGRFDVVADPASILVCSVRDRGLTAAHARVLAALLTHAADELDRWVPG
;
A
#
# COMPACT_ATOMS: atom_id res chain seq x y z
N MET A 1 33.73 -9.30 -1.33
CA MET A 1 32.38 -8.81 -1.66
C MET A 1 31.59 -8.93 -0.37
N ALA A 2 31.28 -7.81 0.30
CA ALA A 2 30.55 -7.84 1.56
C ALA A 2 29.07 -8.11 1.25
N GLU A 3 28.46 -9.07 1.95
CA GLU A 3 27.02 -9.33 1.85
C GLU A 3 26.25 -8.09 2.32
N PRO A 4 25.17 -7.69 1.62
CA PRO A 4 24.35 -6.58 2.06
C PRO A 4 23.72 -6.92 3.41
N ASP A 5 23.82 -6.00 4.36
CA ASP A 5 23.13 -6.09 5.64
C ASP A 5 21.61 -6.06 5.40
N LEU A 6 20.97 -7.22 5.50
CA LEU A 6 19.51 -7.42 5.34
C LEU A 6 18.75 -7.26 6.66
N THR A 7 19.37 -6.70 7.70
CA THR A 7 18.70 -6.53 9.00
C THR A 7 17.43 -5.67 8.80
N PRO A 8 16.23 -6.16 9.17
CA PRO A 8 14.98 -5.44 8.98
C PRO A 8 15.03 -4.13 9.78
N ARG A 9 15.26 -3.02 9.09
CA ARG A 9 15.02 -1.69 9.67
C ARG A 9 13.51 -1.54 9.83
N ALA A 10 13.12 -1.14 11.04
CA ALA A 10 11.74 -1.06 11.50
C ALA A 10 10.80 -0.52 10.41
N PHE A 11 9.64 -1.16 10.26
CA PHE A 11 8.59 -0.68 9.37
C PHE A 11 8.22 0.77 9.69
N VAL A 12 7.81 1.53 8.68
CA VAL A 12 7.09 2.77 8.92
C VAL A 12 5.82 2.41 9.71
N LYS A 13 5.53 3.17 10.76
CA LYS A 13 4.35 2.96 11.62
C LYS A 13 3.08 2.96 10.75
N GLY A 14 2.32 1.86 10.79
CA GLY A 14 1.08 1.71 10.02
C GLY A 14 1.20 0.79 8.80
N VAL A 15 2.40 0.32 8.45
CA VAL A 15 2.58 -0.74 7.45
C VAL A 15 2.08 -2.07 8.02
N TRP A 16 1.27 -2.78 7.23
CA TRP A 16 0.64 -4.06 7.60
C TRP A 16 1.42 -5.27 7.03
N GLY A 17 2.14 -5.07 5.93
CA GLY A 17 3.01 -6.08 5.34
C GLY A 17 3.92 -5.49 4.28
N SER A 18 4.88 -6.27 3.77
CA SER A 18 5.73 -5.87 2.65
C SER A 18 6.14 -7.08 1.81
N THR A 19 6.54 -6.84 0.57
CA THR A 19 7.29 -7.82 -0.22
C THR A 19 8.72 -7.96 0.31
N GLU A 20 9.45 -8.92 -0.26
CA GLU A 20 10.90 -9.00 -0.12
C GLU A 20 11.57 -7.78 -0.77
N TRP A 21 12.82 -7.53 -0.38
CA TRP A 21 13.65 -6.52 -1.01
C TRP A 21 14.13 -7.03 -2.37
N GLU A 22 13.97 -6.21 -3.39
CA GLU A 22 14.43 -6.46 -4.74
C GLU A 22 15.43 -5.37 -5.13
N CYS A 23 16.50 -5.75 -5.81
CA CYS A 23 17.50 -4.81 -6.33
C CYS A 23 17.31 -4.68 -7.83
N ASN A 24 16.89 -3.49 -8.29
CA ASN A 24 16.74 -3.16 -9.70
C ASN A 24 17.63 -1.95 -10.04
N ASP A 25 18.46 -2.08 -11.07
CA ASP A 25 19.43 -1.05 -11.49
C ASP A 25 20.31 -0.49 -10.36
N GLY A 26 20.67 -1.34 -9.39
CA GLY A 26 21.49 -0.96 -8.23
C GLY A 26 20.72 -0.22 -7.12
N VAL A 27 19.40 -0.07 -7.26
CA VAL A 27 18.52 0.49 -6.23
C VAL A 27 17.73 -0.65 -5.59
N ALA A 28 17.91 -0.83 -4.28
CA ALA A 28 17.14 -1.79 -3.51
C ALA A 28 15.83 -1.15 -3.01
N SER A 29 14.72 -1.80 -3.34
CA SER A 29 13.37 -1.37 -3.01
C SER A 29 12.47 -2.54 -2.64
N ARG A 30 11.33 -2.27 -2.00
CA ARG A 30 10.25 -3.23 -1.77
C ARG A 30 8.90 -2.55 -1.87
N ILE A 31 7.84 -3.32 -2.05
CA ILE A 31 6.48 -2.80 -1.91
C ILE A 31 6.03 -2.98 -0.46
N VAL A 32 5.54 -1.90 0.14
CA VAL A 32 4.86 -1.94 1.44
C VAL A 32 3.35 -1.83 1.25
N TYR A 33 2.60 -2.52 2.08
CA TYR A 33 1.14 -2.54 2.05
C TYR A 33 0.56 -2.01 3.36
N GLY A 34 -0.44 -1.17 3.21
CA GLY A 34 -1.28 -0.68 4.29
C GLY A 34 -2.33 -1.72 4.67
N GLN A 35 -3.22 -1.32 5.58
CA GLN A 35 -4.29 -2.22 6.03
C GLN A 35 -5.23 -2.58 4.87
N GLN A 36 -5.47 -3.87 4.66
CA GLN A 36 -6.48 -4.34 3.71
C GLN A 36 -7.89 -4.18 4.31
N ARG A 37 -8.78 -3.57 3.53
CA ARG A 37 -10.18 -3.29 3.88
C ARG A 37 -11.09 -3.85 2.80
N GLY A 38 -12.32 -4.22 3.13
CA GLY A 38 -13.25 -4.76 2.14
C GLY A 38 -14.71 -4.74 2.57
N ILE A 39 -15.60 -4.97 1.61
CA ILE A 39 -17.05 -4.94 1.81
C ILE A 39 -17.61 -6.36 1.71
N GLY A 40 -17.82 -7.01 2.84
CA GLY A 40 -18.27 -8.40 2.88
C GLY A 40 -17.28 -9.36 2.20
N ASN A 41 -17.72 -10.60 1.98
CA ASN A 41 -16.84 -11.64 1.40
C ASN A 41 -16.63 -11.51 -0.12
N ASP A 42 -17.55 -10.83 -0.83
CA ASP A 42 -17.58 -10.78 -2.30
C ASP A 42 -17.49 -9.34 -2.86
N GLY A 43 -17.36 -8.32 -2.01
CA GLY A 43 -17.27 -6.92 -2.45
C GLY A 43 -15.85 -6.45 -2.73
N PRO A 44 -15.68 -5.20 -3.18
CA PRO A 44 -14.36 -4.64 -3.42
C PRO A 44 -13.50 -4.66 -2.16
N THR A 45 -12.21 -4.90 -2.35
CA THR A 45 -11.19 -4.70 -1.34
C THR A 45 -10.29 -3.54 -1.73
N LEU A 46 -9.71 -2.89 -0.74
CA LEU A 46 -8.75 -1.83 -0.96
C LEU A 46 -7.61 -1.87 0.06
N ARG A 47 -6.44 -1.39 -0.36
CA ARG A 47 -5.27 -1.21 0.49
C ARG A 47 -4.40 -0.08 -0.05
N VAL A 48 -3.66 0.57 0.83
CA VAL A 48 -2.57 1.47 0.44
C VAL A 48 -1.36 0.64 0.01
N SER A 49 -0.62 1.09 -0.99
CA SER A 49 0.60 0.48 -1.48
C SER A 49 1.64 1.57 -1.77
N ALA A 50 2.91 1.30 -1.50
CA ALA A 50 3.99 2.22 -1.85
C ALA A 50 5.30 1.46 -2.10
N VAL A 51 6.15 1.99 -2.96
CA VAL A 51 7.54 1.53 -3.09
C VAL A 51 8.38 2.21 -2.01
N GLN A 52 9.10 1.42 -1.23
CA GLN A 52 10.01 1.89 -0.19
C GLN A 52 11.46 1.55 -0.54
N TYR A 53 12.36 2.52 -0.40
CA TYR A 53 13.81 2.31 -0.54
C TYR A 53 14.48 1.94 0.79
N LEU A 54 15.72 1.44 0.74
CA LEU A 54 16.49 1.04 1.93
C LEU A 54 16.66 2.14 2.98
N ASP A 55 16.63 3.41 2.57
CA ASP A 55 16.71 4.56 3.48
C ASP A 55 15.37 4.85 4.21
N GLY A 56 14.33 4.06 3.91
CA GLY A 56 13.00 4.15 4.51
C GLY A 56 12.06 5.12 3.81
N ARG A 57 12.54 5.93 2.85
CA ARG A 57 11.69 6.85 2.09
C ARG A 57 10.84 6.09 1.08
N PHE A 58 9.68 6.65 0.76
CA PHE A 58 8.85 6.16 -0.33
C PHE A 58 9.23 6.82 -1.65
N ASP A 59 9.06 6.06 -2.73
CA ASP A 59 9.04 6.63 -4.07
C ASP A 59 7.81 7.54 -4.20
N VAL A 60 8.04 8.74 -4.73
CA VAL A 60 7.03 9.77 -4.95
C VAL A 60 7.04 10.27 -6.39
N VAL A 61 7.91 9.71 -7.24
CA VAL A 61 8.14 10.18 -8.61
C VAL A 61 7.80 9.09 -9.62
N ALA A 62 8.42 7.91 -9.50
CA ALA A 62 8.25 6.85 -10.51
C ALA A 62 7.07 5.93 -10.16
N ASP A 63 6.98 5.48 -8.91
CA ASP A 63 5.83 4.72 -8.41
C ASP A 63 5.31 5.30 -7.08
N PRO A 64 4.55 6.42 -7.14
CA PRO A 64 4.05 7.09 -5.96
C PRO A 64 3.08 6.19 -5.18
N ALA A 65 3.12 6.35 -3.86
CA ALA A 65 2.18 5.68 -2.97
C ALA A 65 0.71 5.90 -3.42
N SER A 66 -0.07 4.82 -3.47
CA SER A 66 -1.40 4.81 -4.08
C SER A 66 -2.38 3.89 -3.33
N ILE A 67 -3.68 4.11 -3.55
CA ILE A 67 -4.75 3.24 -3.06
C ILE A 67 -5.10 2.25 -4.16
N LEU A 68 -4.82 0.96 -3.92
CA LEU A 68 -5.23 -0.12 -4.80
C LEU A 68 -6.64 -0.54 -4.46
N VAL A 69 -7.54 -0.55 -5.44
CA VAL A 69 -8.91 -1.04 -5.32
C VAL A 69 -9.07 -2.26 -6.21
N CYS A 70 -9.34 -3.42 -5.60
CA CYS A 70 -9.57 -4.67 -6.30
C CYS A 70 -11.04 -5.06 -6.22
N SER A 71 -11.68 -5.27 -7.36
CA SER A 71 -13.01 -5.90 -7.44
C SER A 71 -12.88 -7.21 -8.19
N VAL A 72 -13.37 -8.30 -7.60
CA VAL A 72 -13.27 -9.65 -8.18
C VAL A 72 -14.44 -9.98 -9.13
N ARG A 73 -15.47 -9.13 -9.23
CA ARG A 73 -16.67 -9.42 -10.03
C ARG A 73 -17.35 -8.18 -10.62
N ASP A 74 -17.85 -8.30 -11.86
CA ASP A 74 -18.63 -7.29 -12.59
C ASP A 74 -20.11 -7.21 -12.12
N ARG A 75 -20.37 -7.32 -10.82
CA ARG A 75 -21.75 -7.35 -10.28
C ARG A 75 -22.32 -5.97 -9.96
N GLY A 76 -21.56 -4.91 -10.22
CA GLY A 76 -21.90 -3.54 -9.83
C GLY A 76 -21.95 -3.35 -8.30
N LEU A 77 -22.20 -2.12 -7.87
CA LEU A 77 -22.34 -1.77 -6.45
C LEU A 77 -23.78 -1.35 -6.15
N THR A 78 -24.34 -1.87 -5.06
CA THR A 78 -25.55 -1.30 -4.49
C THR A 78 -25.23 0.06 -3.87
N ALA A 79 -26.24 0.92 -3.69
CA ALA A 79 -26.04 2.21 -3.03
C ALA A 79 -25.44 2.08 -1.61
N ALA A 80 -25.80 1.01 -0.88
CA ALA A 80 -25.22 0.74 0.44
C ALA A 80 -23.73 0.39 0.35
N HIS A 81 -23.34 -0.50 -0.56
CA HIS A 81 -21.93 -0.84 -0.77
C HIS A 81 -21.13 0.37 -1.27
N ALA A 82 -21.70 1.20 -2.14
CA ALA A 82 -21.04 2.41 -2.63
C ALA A 82 -20.73 3.40 -1.49
N ARG A 83 -21.65 3.59 -0.53
CA ARG A 83 -21.40 4.46 0.64
C ARG A 83 -20.34 3.89 1.57
N VAL A 84 -20.35 2.57 1.81
CA VAL A 84 -19.30 1.92 2.59
C VAL A 84 -17.94 2.07 1.89
N LEU A 85 -17.90 1.86 0.57
CA LEU A 85 -16.67 2.03 -0.21
C LEU A 85 -16.11 3.45 -0.10
N ALA A 86 -16.98 4.45 -0.20
CA ALA A 86 -16.58 5.85 -0.06
C ALA A 86 -15.93 6.12 1.31
N ALA A 87 -16.52 5.61 2.40
CA ALA A 87 -15.94 5.76 3.74
C ALA A 87 -14.58 5.05 3.87
N LEU A 88 -14.45 3.83 3.32
CA LEU A 88 -13.18 3.11 3.34
C LEU A 88 -12.09 3.81 2.51
N LEU A 89 -12.46 4.45 1.39
CA LEU A 89 -11.54 5.24 0.58
C LEU A 89 -11.06 6.49 1.34
N THR A 90 -11.93 7.20 2.05
CA THR A 90 -11.53 8.32 2.91
C THR A 90 -10.52 7.86 3.97
N HIS A 91 -10.79 6.76 4.66
CA HIS A 91 -9.83 6.21 5.64
C HIS A 91 -8.50 5.77 5.04
N ALA A 92 -8.50 5.26 3.81
CA ALA A 92 -7.27 4.90 3.11
C ALA A 92 -6.49 6.14 2.64
N ALA A 93 -7.18 7.23 2.29
CA ALA A 93 -6.54 8.52 2.02
C ALA A 93 -5.84 9.06 3.28
N ASP A 94 -6.51 9.03 4.44
CA ASP A 94 -5.89 9.41 5.72
C ASP A 94 -4.67 8.54 6.09
N GLU A 95 -4.63 7.28 5.64
CA GLU A 95 -3.46 6.41 5.78
C GLU A 95 -2.34 6.82 4.83
N LEU A 96 -2.67 7.09 3.57
CA LEU A 96 -1.73 7.50 2.54
C LEU A 96 -1.06 8.84 2.88
N ASP A 97 -1.81 9.82 3.37
CA ASP A 97 -1.29 11.14 3.78
C ASP A 97 -0.26 11.03 4.93
N ARG A 98 -0.36 9.99 5.75
CA ARG A 98 0.62 9.73 6.82
C ARG A 98 1.91 9.09 6.30
N TRP A 99 1.87 8.46 5.13
CA TRP A 99 3.04 7.82 4.52
C TRP A 99 3.88 8.84 3.77
N VAL A 100 3.23 9.74 3.04
CA VAL A 100 3.87 10.82 2.28
C VAL A 100 3.20 12.12 2.67
N PRO A 101 3.69 12.82 3.72
CA PRO A 101 3.18 14.15 4.05
C PRO A 101 3.42 15.06 2.84
N GLY A 102 2.37 15.70 2.34
CA GLY A 102 2.45 16.70 1.27
C GLY A 102 3.23 17.95 1.67
#